data_AF-S5U4E2-F1
#
_entry.id   AF-S5U4E2-F1
#
_cell.length_a   1.000
_cell.length_b   1.000
_cell.length_c   1.000
_cell.angle_alpha   90.00
_cell.angle_beta   90.00
_cell.angle_gamma   90.00
#
_symmetry.space_group_name_H-M   'P 1'
#
loop_
_entity.id
_entity.type
_entity.pdbx_description
1 polymer ?
#
loop_
_entity_poly.entity_id
_entity_poly.type
_entity_poly.pdbx_seq_one_letter_code
_entity_poly.pdbx_strand_id
1 'polypeptide(L)'
;CAISFLYIMNTKVFLQIFSNKLLLLKARTSCGTEKKIEKEIEKSLNINITSEKLIVYDENINRLGSLKRGVLKREIRSKIVLTKYQRSMLIGVLLSDGWMRNKIGWNSKIGLKQSIKNFEYLWEVFIRLGNLCSNYPYLSKTIKRGKLFYSLQFETRQLECFSEIRNLFFKDGIGKKIITKELYDYMDYIVLAHWIMGDGSKRNKGVVLCTDSFSIKEVIILINILNIKLNIKSVIHMDNGKPRIFINSKTLLKIRPMLLPHFSKHFLYKIIH
;
A
#
# COMPACT_ATOMS: atom_id res chain seq x y z
N CYS A 1 -29.86 -2.02 12.20
CA CYS A 1 -28.96 -0.98 12.76
C CYS A 1 -27.49 -1.01 12.30
N ALA A 2 -26.99 -2.01 11.54
CA ALA A 2 -25.61 -1.99 11.03
C ALA A 2 -25.45 -1.33 9.63
N ILE A 3 -26.55 -1.20 8.86
CA ILE A 3 -26.54 -0.63 7.50
C ILE A 3 -26.54 0.91 7.54
N SER A 4 -27.10 1.52 8.59
CA SER A 4 -27.08 2.96 8.81
C SER A 4 -25.70 3.50 9.25
N PHE A 5 -24.86 2.68 9.88
CA PHE A 5 -23.53 3.09 10.33
C PHE A 5 -22.53 3.28 9.17
N LEU A 6 -22.66 2.50 8.09
CA LEU A 6 -21.80 2.63 6.90
C LEU A 6 -22.11 3.91 6.09
N TYR A 7 -23.38 4.32 6.04
CA TYR A 7 -23.80 5.51 5.31
C TYR A 7 -23.40 6.82 6.03
N ILE A 8 -23.40 6.81 7.37
CA ILE A 8 -22.98 7.95 8.19
C ILE A 8 -21.45 8.15 8.18
N MET A 9 -20.66 7.08 8.06
CA MET A 9 -19.19 7.18 7.93
C MET A 9 -18.75 7.73 6.57
N ASN A 10 -19.54 7.50 5.51
CA ASN A 10 -19.28 8.03 4.17
C ASN A 10 -19.44 9.55 4.07
N THR A 11 -20.19 10.18 4.99
CA THR A 11 -20.45 11.62 4.96
C THR A 11 -19.62 12.39 5.97
N LYS A 12 -19.43 11.89 7.21
CA LYS A 12 -18.70 12.66 8.24
C LYS A 12 -17.19 12.76 7.98
N VAL A 13 -16.53 11.69 7.54
CA VAL A 13 -15.08 11.74 7.21
C VAL A 13 -14.84 12.55 5.94
N PHE A 14 -15.77 12.46 4.99
CA PHE A 14 -15.74 13.23 3.74
C PHE A 14 -15.95 14.74 4.00
N LEU A 15 -16.85 15.10 4.92
CA LEU A 15 -17.10 16.49 5.33
C LEU A 15 -15.98 17.07 6.20
N GLN A 16 -15.35 16.29 7.08
CA GLN A 16 -14.25 16.76 7.94
C GLN A 16 -12.98 17.12 7.12
N ILE A 17 -12.75 16.41 6.01
CA ILE A 17 -11.64 16.68 5.09
C ILE A 17 -11.95 17.88 4.18
N PHE A 18 -13.23 18.08 3.80
CA PHE A 18 -13.65 19.23 3.01
C PHE A 18 -13.75 20.53 3.82
N SER A 19 -14.18 20.49 5.08
CA SER A 19 -14.38 21.70 5.90
C SER A 19 -13.07 22.44 6.17
N ASN A 20 -11.98 21.71 6.41
CA ASN A 20 -10.67 22.32 6.69
C ASN A 20 -10.01 22.98 5.47
N LYS A 21 -10.42 22.61 4.24
CA LYS A 21 -9.91 23.23 3.01
C LYS A 21 -10.82 24.38 2.51
N LEU A 22 -12.11 24.32 2.82
CA LEU A 22 -13.05 25.41 2.53
C LEU A 22 -12.85 26.62 3.47
N LEU A 23 -12.43 26.38 4.73
CA LEU A 23 -12.13 27.45 5.70
C LEU A 23 -10.90 28.28 5.31
N LEU A 24 -9.92 27.67 4.64
CA LEU A 24 -8.73 28.36 4.13
C LEU A 24 -9.00 29.18 2.85
N LEU A 25 -10.05 28.84 2.10
CA LEU A 25 -10.45 29.57 0.88
C LEU A 25 -11.54 30.63 1.15
N LYS A 26 -12.30 30.52 2.24
CA LYS A 26 -13.32 31.51 2.62
C LYS A 26 -12.78 32.79 3.29
N ALA A 27 -11.47 32.89 3.54
CA ALA A 27 -10.88 34.06 4.18
C ALA A 27 -10.51 35.19 3.19
N ARG A 28 -10.65 35.00 1.87
CA ARG A 28 -10.44 36.07 0.88
C ARG A 28 -11.42 35.91 -0.28
N THR A 29 -12.04 37.04 -0.62
CA THR A 29 -12.87 37.34 -1.79
C THR A 29 -14.38 37.19 -1.63
N SER A 30 -15.02 38.35 -1.71
CA SER A 30 -16.45 38.60 -1.75
C SER A 30 -17.03 38.18 -3.11
N CYS A 31 -18.30 37.78 -3.02
CA CYS A 31 -19.22 37.34 -4.07
C CYS A 31 -19.06 38.06 -5.43
N GLY A 32 -18.86 37.30 -6.52
CA GLY A 32 -19.08 37.80 -7.90
C GLY A 32 -18.24 37.19 -9.03
N THR A 33 -17.15 36.46 -8.78
CA THR A 33 -16.12 36.13 -9.81
C THR A 33 -16.03 34.67 -10.24
N GLU A 34 -16.78 33.73 -9.65
CA GLU A 34 -16.64 32.29 -9.93
C GLU A 34 -16.88 31.90 -11.40
N LYS A 35 -17.92 32.45 -12.04
CA LYS A 35 -18.25 32.13 -13.45
C LYS A 35 -17.24 32.66 -14.47
N LYS A 36 -16.44 33.66 -14.10
CA LYS A 36 -15.44 34.27 -14.99
C LYS A 36 -14.13 33.46 -14.96
N ILE A 37 -13.81 32.90 -13.79
CA ILE A 37 -12.65 32.03 -13.58
C ILE A 37 -12.85 30.66 -14.25
N GLU A 38 -14.04 30.06 -14.16
CA GLU A 38 -14.35 28.80 -14.88
C GLU A 38 -14.19 28.93 -16.40
N LYS A 39 -14.66 30.05 -16.97
CA LYS A 39 -14.55 30.32 -18.41
C LYS A 39 -13.11 30.59 -18.88
N GLU A 40 -12.25 31.15 -18.03
CA GLU A 40 -10.82 31.33 -18.33
C GLU A 40 -10.03 30.02 -18.21
N ILE A 41 -10.43 29.13 -17.30
CA ILE A 41 -9.84 27.79 -17.16
C ILE A 41 -10.19 26.92 -18.38
N GLU A 42 -11.43 26.94 -18.86
CA GLU A 42 -11.81 26.22 -20.09
C GLU A 42 -11.08 26.74 -21.33
N LYS A 43 -10.80 28.04 -21.38
CA LYS A 43 -10.08 28.68 -22.50
C LYS A 43 -8.58 28.37 -22.50
N SER A 44 -7.97 28.14 -21.33
CA SER A 44 -6.55 27.78 -21.21
C SER A 44 -6.26 26.29 -21.43
N LEU A 45 -7.29 25.42 -21.40
CA LEU A 45 -7.16 23.98 -21.64
C LEU A 45 -7.20 23.58 -23.12
N ASN A 46 -7.46 24.52 -24.05
CA ASN A 46 -7.45 24.28 -25.50
C ASN A 46 -6.03 24.34 -26.09
N ILE A 47 -5.15 23.47 -25.59
CA ILE A 47 -3.80 23.30 -26.15
C ILE A 47 -3.86 22.22 -27.23
N ASN A 48 -3.56 22.63 -28.47
CA ASN A 48 -3.37 21.76 -29.63
C ASN A 48 -2.35 20.65 -29.32
N ILE A 49 -2.82 19.41 -29.28
CA ILE A 49 -1.98 18.22 -29.05
C ILE A 49 -1.33 17.84 -30.38
N THR A 50 -0.15 18.40 -30.64
CA THR A 50 0.81 17.83 -31.59
C THR A 50 1.77 16.90 -30.84
N SER A 51 1.72 15.63 -31.23
CA SER A 51 2.71 14.55 -31.13
C SER A 51 3.82 14.61 -30.05
N GLU A 52 3.87 13.50 -29.30
CA GLU A 52 4.94 12.96 -28.45
C GLU A 52 4.90 13.28 -26.93
N LYS A 53 4.63 12.21 -26.17
CA LYS A 53 4.90 12.04 -24.72
C LYS A 53 4.10 12.91 -23.73
N LEU A 54 2.78 12.77 -23.74
CA LEU A 54 1.96 13.01 -22.55
C LEU A 54 1.69 11.69 -21.81
N ILE A 55 2.50 11.40 -20.78
CA ILE A 55 2.14 10.40 -19.77
C ILE A 55 1.06 11.06 -18.93
N VAL A 56 -0.17 10.54 -19.01
CA VAL A 56 -1.30 11.03 -18.20
C VAL A 56 -1.06 10.61 -16.74
N TYR A 57 -0.24 11.37 -16.02
CA TYR A 57 -0.19 11.38 -14.57
C TYR A 57 -1.14 12.47 -14.08
N ASP A 58 -2.44 12.22 -14.24
CA ASP A 58 -3.45 13.15 -13.74
C ASP A 58 -3.66 12.90 -12.23
N GLU A 59 -3.22 13.84 -11.41
CA GLU A 59 -3.47 13.83 -9.97
C GLU A 59 -4.97 13.82 -9.63
N ASN A 60 -5.84 14.22 -10.55
CA ASN A 60 -7.29 14.11 -10.41
C ASN A 60 -7.84 12.71 -10.71
N ILE A 61 -7.12 11.86 -11.47
CA ILE A 61 -7.47 10.43 -11.65
C ILE A 61 -7.24 9.63 -10.34
N ASN A 62 -6.43 10.15 -9.40
CA ASN A 62 -6.21 9.54 -8.08
C ASN A 62 -7.44 9.58 -7.15
N ARG A 63 -8.54 10.27 -7.52
CA ARG A 63 -9.74 10.35 -6.69
C ARG A 63 -10.78 9.32 -7.07
N LEU A 64 -10.57 8.02 -6.77
CA LEU A 64 -11.61 6.96 -6.89
C LEU A 64 -12.31 6.86 -8.29
N GLY A 65 -11.96 7.70 -9.27
CA GLY A 65 -12.67 7.86 -10.54
C GLY A 65 -12.41 6.71 -11.50
N SER A 66 -11.35 5.95 -11.23
CA SER A 66 -11.07 4.63 -11.80
C SER A 66 -12.08 3.56 -11.37
N LEU A 67 -12.89 3.78 -10.32
CA LEU A 67 -13.93 2.84 -9.88
C LEU A 67 -15.22 2.96 -10.70
N LYS A 68 -15.20 3.76 -11.78
CA LYS A 68 -16.26 3.72 -12.79
C LYS A 68 -16.41 2.28 -13.29
N ARG A 69 -17.66 1.84 -13.33
CA ARG A 69 -18.20 0.50 -13.67
C ARG A 69 -17.91 0.05 -15.13
N GLY A 70 -16.80 0.48 -15.71
CA GLY A 70 -16.38 0.18 -17.08
C GLY A 70 -15.09 -0.63 -17.11
N VAL A 71 -14.99 -1.59 -18.02
CA VAL A 71 -13.78 -2.37 -18.26
C VAL A 71 -12.72 -1.44 -18.86
N LEU A 72 -11.61 -1.20 -18.14
CA LEU A 72 -10.45 -0.53 -18.72
C LEU A 72 -9.95 -1.36 -19.91
N LYS A 73 -9.89 -0.74 -21.09
CA LYS A 73 -9.38 -1.38 -22.31
C LYS A 73 -7.94 -1.88 -22.11
N ARG A 74 -7.57 -2.92 -22.86
CA ARG A 74 -6.26 -3.59 -22.70
C ARG A 74 -5.10 -2.63 -22.94
N GLU A 75 -5.22 -1.74 -23.91
CA GLU A 75 -4.20 -0.77 -24.31
C GLU A 75 -3.98 0.30 -23.23
N ILE A 76 -5.02 0.63 -22.46
CA ILE A 76 -4.88 1.54 -21.32
C ILE A 76 -4.20 0.81 -20.16
N ARG A 77 -4.59 -0.45 -19.90
CA ARG A 77 -4.02 -1.24 -18.81
C ARG A 77 -2.52 -1.51 -18.99
N SER A 78 -2.04 -1.72 -20.21
CA SER A 78 -0.61 -1.91 -20.49
C SER A 78 0.22 -0.63 -20.30
N LYS A 79 -0.43 0.56 -20.36
CA LYS A 79 0.22 1.86 -20.14
C LYS A 79 0.26 2.30 -18.67
N ILE A 80 -0.39 1.57 -17.76
CA ILE A 80 -0.36 1.90 -16.33
C ILE A 80 1.03 1.59 -15.78
N VAL A 81 1.68 2.60 -15.18
CA VAL A 81 3.00 2.48 -14.55
C VAL A 81 2.89 2.84 -13.08
N LEU A 82 3.66 2.13 -12.23
CA LEU A 82 3.73 2.40 -10.80
C LEU A 82 4.62 3.60 -10.52
N THR A 83 4.19 4.48 -9.62
CA THR A 83 5.15 5.38 -8.98
C THR A 83 6.15 4.61 -8.15
N LYS A 84 7.32 5.21 -7.92
CA LYS A 84 8.30 4.71 -6.95
C LYS A 84 7.66 4.40 -5.59
N TYR A 85 6.80 5.29 -5.10
CA TYR A 85 6.08 5.09 -3.83
C TYR A 85 5.15 3.87 -3.85
N GLN A 86 4.31 3.73 -4.88
CA GLN A 86 3.42 2.58 -5.03
C GLN A 86 4.21 1.27 -5.15
N ARG A 87 5.32 1.27 -5.89
CA ARG A 87 6.20 0.11 -6.00
C ARG A 87 6.74 -0.30 -4.63
N SER A 88 7.34 0.61 -3.87
CA SER A 88 7.88 0.33 -2.53
C SER A 88 6.79 -0.15 -1.56
N MET A 89 5.62 0.49 -1.58
CA MET A 89 4.47 0.05 -0.78
C MET A 89 4.04 -1.37 -1.11
N LEU A 90 3.88 -1.71 -2.39
CA LEU A 90 3.46 -3.04 -2.84
C LEU A 90 4.48 -4.12 -2.45
N ILE A 91 5.78 -3.81 -2.53
CA ILE A 91 6.85 -4.72 -2.10
C ILE A 91 6.79 -4.97 -0.59
N GLY A 92 6.62 -3.92 0.23
CA GLY A 92 6.47 -4.08 1.69
C GLY A 92 5.18 -4.81 2.09
N VAL A 93 4.09 -4.57 1.35
CA VAL A 93 2.83 -5.33 1.50
C VAL A 93 3.05 -6.81 1.14
N LEU A 94 3.77 -7.13 0.07
CA LEU A 94 4.07 -8.51 -0.32
C LEU A 94 5.09 -9.20 0.60
N LEU A 95 6.00 -8.47 1.24
CA LEU A 95 6.85 -9.03 2.30
C LEU A 95 6.06 -9.41 3.55
N SER A 96 4.84 -8.89 3.70
CA SER A 96 3.94 -9.15 4.82
C SER A 96 2.65 -9.87 4.38
N ASP A 97 1.49 -9.36 4.81
CA ASP A 97 0.16 -9.94 4.64
C ASP A 97 -0.38 -9.93 3.19
N GLY A 98 0.28 -9.21 2.29
CA GLY A 98 -0.11 -9.11 0.90
C GLY A 98 0.06 -10.43 0.16
N TRP A 99 -0.74 -10.65 -0.87
CA TRP A 99 -0.62 -11.82 -1.75
C TRP A 99 -0.62 -11.40 -3.21
N MET A 100 -0.01 -12.22 -4.05
CA MET A 100 -0.02 -12.06 -5.50
C MET A 100 -0.63 -13.30 -6.13
N ARG A 101 -1.51 -13.12 -7.10
CA ARG A 101 -2.02 -14.20 -7.94
C ARG A 101 -1.66 -13.95 -9.38
N ASN A 102 -1.23 -15.02 -10.04
CA ASN A 102 -1.05 -15.07 -11.48
C ASN A 102 -1.86 -16.25 -12.05
N LYS A 103 -2.47 -16.06 -13.22
CA LYS A 103 -3.12 -17.13 -14.00
C LYS A 103 -2.36 -17.24 -15.31
N ILE A 104 -2.06 -18.46 -15.76
CA ILE A 104 -1.36 -18.69 -17.04
C ILE A 104 -2.06 -17.92 -18.17
N GLY A 105 -1.29 -17.11 -18.90
CA GLY A 105 -1.79 -16.24 -19.98
C GLY A 105 -2.35 -14.89 -19.53
N TRP A 106 -2.28 -14.56 -18.23
CA TRP A 106 -2.77 -13.30 -17.68
C TRP A 106 -1.69 -12.56 -16.90
N ASN A 107 -1.89 -11.25 -16.74
CA ASN A 107 -1.07 -10.46 -15.83
C ASN A 107 -1.36 -10.79 -14.36
N SER A 108 -0.38 -10.49 -13.51
CA SER A 108 -0.51 -10.67 -12.07
C SER A 108 -1.47 -9.64 -11.48
N LYS A 109 -2.08 -9.98 -10.33
CA LYS A 109 -2.76 -9.04 -9.45
C LYS A 109 -2.27 -9.19 -8.03
N ILE A 110 -2.23 -8.08 -7.30
CA ILE A 110 -1.87 -8.02 -5.89
C ILE A 110 -3.13 -7.74 -5.08
N GLY A 111 -3.26 -8.39 -3.93
CA GLY A 111 -4.31 -8.14 -2.96
C GLY A 111 -3.77 -8.03 -1.55
N LEU A 112 -4.56 -7.37 -0.70
CA LEU A 112 -4.31 -7.25 0.74
C LEU A 112 -5.60 -7.60 1.47
N LYS A 113 -5.47 -8.46 2.47
CA LYS A 113 -6.56 -8.85 3.38
C LYS A 113 -6.13 -8.50 4.79
N GLN A 114 -7.01 -7.84 5.53
CA GLN A 114 -6.78 -7.48 6.92
C GLN A 114 -8.01 -7.79 7.78
N SER A 115 -7.79 -8.03 9.07
CA SER A 115 -8.88 -8.13 10.04
C SER A 115 -9.62 -6.80 10.15
N ILE A 116 -10.87 -6.80 10.61
CA ILE A 116 -11.64 -5.57 10.82
C ILE A 116 -10.93 -4.60 11.79
N LYS A 117 -10.16 -5.13 12.76
CA LYS A 117 -9.37 -4.31 13.68
C LYS A 117 -8.31 -3.47 12.98
N ASN A 118 -7.80 -3.92 11.83
CA ASN A 118 -6.77 -3.25 11.05
C ASN A 118 -7.35 -2.53 9.82
N PHE A 119 -8.64 -2.16 9.90
CA PHE A 119 -9.36 -1.47 8.81
C PHE A 119 -8.63 -0.20 8.35
N GLU A 120 -8.18 0.63 9.29
CA GLU A 120 -7.54 1.91 8.99
C GLU A 120 -6.33 1.73 8.06
N TYR A 121 -5.43 0.79 8.40
CA TYR A 121 -4.29 0.49 7.55
C TYR A 121 -4.68 0.01 6.15
N LEU A 122 -5.65 -0.92 6.06
CA LEU A 122 -6.10 -1.41 4.75
C LEU A 122 -6.69 -0.27 3.92
N TRP A 123 -7.46 0.61 4.55
CA TRP A 123 -8.08 1.76 3.88
C TRP A 123 -7.04 2.77 3.39
N GLU A 124 -6.03 3.08 4.21
CA GLU A 124 -4.90 3.94 3.81
C GLU A 124 -4.16 3.37 2.60
N VAL A 125 -3.85 2.06 2.62
CA VAL A 125 -3.21 1.38 1.49
C VAL A 125 -4.13 1.44 0.25
N PHE A 126 -5.43 1.22 0.42
CA PHE A 126 -6.40 1.29 -0.68
C PHE A 126 -6.46 2.69 -1.29
N ILE A 127 -6.49 3.78 -0.50
CA ILE A 127 -6.48 5.15 -1.02
C ILE A 127 -5.26 5.39 -1.93
N ARG A 128 -4.10 4.83 -1.55
CA ARG A 128 -2.83 5.00 -2.29
C ARG A 128 -2.74 4.11 -3.54
N LEU A 129 -3.52 3.04 -3.61
CA LEU A 129 -3.54 2.09 -4.73
C LEU A 129 -4.86 2.08 -5.50
N GLY A 130 -5.80 2.98 -5.18
CA GLY A 130 -7.17 2.95 -5.71
C GLY A 130 -7.23 3.12 -7.22
N ASN A 131 -6.27 3.84 -7.81
CA ASN A 131 -6.09 3.93 -9.27
C ASN A 131 -5.81 2.56 -9.92
N LEU A 132 -5.19 1.63 -9.19
CA LEU A 132 -4.89 0.26 -9.64
C LEU A 132 -6.06 -0.72 -9.41
N CYS A 133 -7.06 -0.34 -8.59
CA CYS A 133 -8.17 -1.20 -8.18
C CYS A 133 -9.45 -0.94 -8.98
N SER A 134 -10.19 -2.01 -9.30
CA SER A 134 -11.51 -1.91 -9.97
C SER A 134 -12.68 -1.78 -9.01
N ASN A 135 -12.48 -2.21 -7.76
CA ASN A 135 -13.52 -2.23 -6.74
C ASN A 135 -13.00 -1.62 -5.44
N TYR A 136 -13.92 -1.11 -4.63
CA TYR A 136 -13.65 -0.81 -3.24
C TYR A 136 -13.28 -2.08 -2.46
N PRO A 137 -12.61 -1.94 -1.30
CA PRO A 137 -12.46 -3.04 -0.37
C PRO A 137 -13.80 -3.68 -0.01
N TYR A 138 -13.84 -5.01 0.05
CA TYR A 138 -15.05 -5.78 0.27
C TYR A 138 -14.88 -6.75 1.44
N LEU A 139 -16.02 -7.07 2.08
CA LEU A 139 -16.06 -7.93 3.26
C LEU A 139 -15.74 -9.37 2.87
N SER A 140 -14.87 -10.00 3.64
CA SER A 140 -14.56 -11.42 3.57
C SER A 140 -14.81 -12.06 4.93
N LYS A 141 -15.43 -13.24 4.93
CA LYS A 141 -15.68 -14.03 6.14
C LYS A 141 -14.90 -15.33 6.08
N THR A 142 -14.42 -15.80 7.22
CA THR A 142 -13.69 -17.07 7.33
C THR A 142 -14.08 -17.75 8.63
N ILE A 143 -14.39 -19.04 8.58
CA ILE A 143 -14.65 -19.84 9.77
C ILE A 143 -13.34 -20.53 10.16
N LYS A 144 -12.87 -20.32 11.39
CA LYS A 144 -11.67 -20.96 11.92
C LYS A 144 -11.98 -21.56 13.27
N ARG A 145 -11.82 -22.88 13.42
CA ARG A 145 -12.13 -23.63 14.65
C ARG A 145 -13.55 -23.34 15.17
N GLY A 146 -14.55 -23.38 14.27
CA GLY A 146 -15.95 -23.12 14.59
C GLY A 146 -16.33 -21.64 14.84
N LYS A 147 -15.35 -20.72 14.87
CA LYS A 147 -15.61 -19.28 15.10
C LYS A 147 -15.61 -18.51 13.78
N LEU A 148 -16.59 -17.64 13.61
CA LEU A 148 -16.73 -16.76 12.44
C LEU A 148 -15.85 -15.51 12.62
N PHE A 149 -14.97 -15.25 11.65
CA PHE A 149 -14.13 -14.06 11.60
C PHE A 149 -14.48 -13.22 10.38
N TYR A 150 -14.58 -11.91 10.60
CA TYR A 150 -14.73 -10.93 9.54
C TYR A 150 -13.39 -10.27 9.24
N SER A 151 -13.22 -9.91 7.97
CA SER A 151 -12.03 -9.28 7.42
C SER A 151 -12.44 -8.40 6.25
N LEU A 152 -11.61 -7.43 5.93
CA LEU A 152 -11.76 -6.62 4.73
C LEU A 152 -10.62 -6.97 3.78
N GLN A 153 -10.89 -6.98 2.48
CA GLN A 153 -9.85 -7.20 1.48
C GLN A 153 -10.10 -6.37 0.23
N PHE A 154 -9.03 -6.01 -0.46
CA PHE A 154 -9.11 -5.48 -1.81
C PHE A 154 -8.12 -6.19 -2.72
N GLU A 155 -8.35 -6.08 -4.02
CA GLU A 155 -7.44 -6.54 -5.04
C GLU A 155 -7.32 -5.51 -6.16
N THR A 156 -6.11 -5.43 -6.70
CA THR A 156 -5.81 -4.66 -7.88
C THR A 156 -6.35 -5.35 -9.14
N ARG A 157 -6.44 -4.60 -10.23
CA ARG A 157 -6.63 -5.17 -11.57
C ARG A 157 -5.43 -6.05 -11.93
N GLN A 158 -5.60 -6.91 -12.93
CA GLN A 158 -4.47 -7.59 -13.54
C GLN A 158 -3.72 -6.63 -14.46
N LEU A 159 -2.52 -6.24 -14.04
CA LEU A 159 -1.72 -5.18 -14.68
C LEU A 159 -0.30 -5.68 -14.99
N GLU A 160 0.21 -5.24 -16.13
CA GLU A 160 1.53 -5.64 -16.63
C GLU A 160 2.68 -5.08 -15.79
N CYS A 161 2.49 -3.89 -15.19
CA CYS A 161 3.46 -3.27 -14.28
C CYS A 161 3.77 -4.11 -13.03
N PHE A 162 2.99 -5.15 -12.72
CA PHE A 162 3.26 -6.04 -11.61
C PHE A 162 4.24 -7.17 -11.95
N SER A 163 4.62 -7.34 -13.22
CA SER A 163 5.58 -8.37 -13.64
C SER A 163 6.95 -8.19 -13.01
N GLU A 164 7.43 -6.95 -12.91
CA GLU A 164 8.69 -6.61 -12.22
C GLU A 164 8.64 -7.06 -10.75
N ILE A 165 7.58 -6.68 -10.03
CA ILE A 165 7.40 -7.05 -8.62
C ILE A 165 7.24 -8.57 -8.46
N ARG A 166 6.54 -9.25 -9.38
CA ARG A 166 6.40 -10.70 -9.35
C ARG A 166 7.76 -11.38 -9.37
N ASN A 167 8.64 -10.95 -10.27
CA ASN A 167 9.94 -11.58 -10.47
C ASN A 167 10.86 -11.45 -9.25
N LEU A 168 10.60 -10.49 -8.35
CA LEU A 168 11.31 -10.37 -7.07
C LEU A 168 10.92 -11.46 -6.05
N PHE A 169 9.69 -11.96 -6.11
CA PHE A 169 9.15 -12.88 -5.10
C PHE A 169 8.84 -14.28 -5.62
N PHE A 170 8.73 -14.48 -6.93
CA PHE A 170 8.28 -15.73 -7.52
C PHE A 170 9.15 -16.11 -8.70
N LYS A 171 9.70 -17.32 -8.67
CA LYS A 171 10.32 -17.98 -9.81
C LYS A 171 9.34 -18.96 -10.44
N ASP A 172 9.46 -19.17 -11.75
CA ASP A 172 8.56 -20.07 -12.46
C ASP A 172 8.65 -21.50 -11.92
N GLY A 173 7.49 -22.16 -11.81
CA GLY A 173 7.34 -23.47 -11.16
C GLY A 173 7.29 -23.43 -9.63
N ILE A 174 7.62 -22.31 -8.97
CA ILE A 174 7.59 -22.18 -7.51
C ILE A 174 6.32 -21.44 -7.08
N GLY A 175 5.37 -22.15 -6.47
CA GLY A 175 4.09 -21.61 -5.99
C GLY A 175 4.15 -20.82 -4.67
N LYS A 176 5.34 -20.45 -4.21
CA LYS A 176 5.59 -19.81 -2.91
C LYS A 176 6.48 -18.57 -3.10
N LYS A 177 6.28 -17.56 -2.25
CA LYS A 177 7.19 -16.41 -2.16
C LYS A 177 8.60 -16.88 -1.79
N ILE A 178 9.59 -16.38 -2.51
CA ILE A 178 11.01 -16.56 -2.22
C ILE A 178 11.67 -15.20 -1.99
N ILE A 179 12.73 -15.17 -1.18
CA ILE A 179 13.59 -13.99 -1.06
C ILE A 179 14.90 -14.23 -1.81
N THR A 180 15.23 -13.28 -2.68
CA THR A 180 16.48 -13.29 -3.44
C THR A 180 17.22 -11.96 -3.24
N LYS A 181 18.49 -11.89 -3.69
CA LYS A 181 19.36 -10.73 -3.50
C LYS A 181 18.88 -9.48 -4.26
N GLU A 182 18.11 -9.67 -5.33
CA GLU A 182 17.56 -8.61 -6.18
C GLU A 182 16.65 -7.67 -5.39
N LEU A 183 16.08 -8.12 -4.27
CA LEU A 183 15.30 -7.27 -3.36
C LEU A 183 16.12 -6.11 -2.77
N TYR A 184 17.46 -6.20 -2.78
CA TYR A 184 18.37 -5.14 -2.31
C TYR A 184 18.11 -3.78 -2.99
N ASP A 185 17.84 -3.79 -4.30
CA ASP A 185 17.66 -2.56 -5.06
C ASP A 185 16.34 -1.85 -4.76
N TYR A 186 15.37 -2.60 -4.22
CA TYR A 186 14.02 -2.12 -3.94
C TYR A 186 13.77 -1.84 -2.47
N MET A 187 14.64 -2.31 -1.57
CA MET A 187 14.48 -2.09 -0.14
C MET A 187 14.71 -0.61 0.20
N ASP A 188 13.69 0.01 0.81
CA ASP A 188 13.72 1.37 1.35
C ASP A 188 12.89 1.45 2.66
N TYR A 189 12.81 2.64 3.24
CA TYR A 189 12.02 2.85 4.47
C TYR A 189 10.50 2.73 4.27
N ILE A 190 9.99 2.87 3.04
CA ILE A 190 8.57 2.65 2.73
C ILE A 190 8.29 1.14 2.77
N VAL A 191 9.14 0.33 2.12
CA VAL A 191 9.08 -1.14 2.17
C VAL A 191 9.11 -1.62 3.62
N LEU A 192 10.08 -1.12 4.40
CA LEU A 192 10.23 -1.51 5.81
C LEU A 192 9.03 -1.08 6.66
N ALA A 193 8.45 0.10 6.43
CA ALA A 193 7.26 0.56 7.15
C ALA A 193 6.07 -0.38 6.93
N HIS A 194 5.77 -0.70 5.68
CA HIS A 194 4.68 -1.64 5.34
C HIS A 194 4.95 -3.05 5.85
N TRP A 195 6.21 -3.49 5.83
CA TRP A 195 6.59 -4.79 6.37
C TRP A 195 6.40 -4.88 7.89
N ILE A 196 6.83 -3.86 8.66
CA ILE A 196 6.59 -3.79 10.12
C ILE A 196 5.08 -3.69 10.41
N MET A 197 4.32 -2.92 9.63
CA MET A 197 2.87 -2.77 9.85
C MET A 197 2.11 -4.08 9.66
N GLY A 198 2.45 -4.90 8.67
CA GLY A 198 1.86 -6.23 8.52
C GLY A 198 2.41 -7.22 9.55
N ASP A 199 3.69 -7.58 9.42
CA ASP A 199 4.29 -8.74 10.12
C ASP A 199 5.13 -8.38 11.35
N GLY A 200 5.22 -7.09 11.69
CA GLY A 200 5.92 -6.63 12.89
C GLY A 200 5.13 -6.87 14.17
N SER A 201 5.84 -7.22 15.25
CA SER A 201 5.29 -7.40 16.59
C SER A 201 6.17 -6.72 17.64
N LYS A 202 5.58 -5.87 18.48
CA LYS A 202 6.27 -5.16 19.55
C LYS A 202 6.82 -6.16 20.58
N ARG A 203 8.07 -6.00 20.99
CA ARG A 203 8.71 -6.68 22.12
C ARG A 203 9.31 -5.66 23.10
N ASN A 204 9.68 -6.08 24.30
CA ASN A 204 10.17 -5.16 25.34
C ASN A 204 11.34 -4.27 24.87
N LYS A 205 12.27 -4.82 24.07
CA LYS A 205 13.50 -4.11 23.65
C LYS A 205 13.58 -3.87 22.13
N GLY A 206 12.45 -3.81 21.44
CA GLY A 206 12.41 -3.56 19.99
C GLY A 206 11.27 -4.27 19.28
N VAL A 207 11.38 -4.42 17.97
CA VAL A 207 10.35 -5.04 17.13
C VAL A 207 10.87 -6.34 16.52
N VAL A 208 10.00 -7.35 16.44
CA VAL A 208 10.25 -8.60 15.74
C VAL A 208 9.44 -8.62 14.45
N LEU A 209 10.07 -8.94 13.33
CA LEU A 209 9.41 -9.24 12.06
C LEU A 209 9.19 -10.76 11.97
N CYS A 210 7.93 -11.17 11.82
CA CYS A 210 7.55 -12.57 11.72
C CYS A 210 7.83 -13.13 10.31
N THR A 211 9.04 -13.66 10.09
CA THR A 211 9.46 -14.27 8.81
C THR A 211 9.22 -15.78 8.75
N ASP A 212 8.18 -16.26 9.44
CA ASP A 212 7.86 -17.67 9.65
C ASP A 212 7.61 -18.47 8.36
N SER A 213 7.35 -17.78 7.24
CA SER A 213 7.14 -18.35 5.92
C SER A 213 8.44 -18.52 5.12
N PHE A 214 9.55 -17.93 5.54
CA PHE A 214 10.83 -17.94 4.85
C PHE A 214 11.83 -18.90 5.50
N SER A 215 12.73 -19.47 4.70
CA SER A 215 13.84 -20.29 5.19
C SER A 215 14.89 -19.44 5.91
N ILE A 216 15.76 -20.08 6.69
CA ILE A 216 16.84 -19.38 7.39
C ILE A 216 17.79 -18.66 6.41
N LYS A 217 18.03 -19.24 5.23
CA LYS A 217 18.85 -18.64 4.17
C LYS A 217 18.22 -17.34 3.64
N GLU A 218 16.91 -17.36 3.41
CA GLU A 218 16.14 -16.19 2.99
C GLU A 218 16.13 -15.10 4.06
N VAL A 219 15.99 -15.48 5.33
CA VAL A 219 16.06 -14.54 6.46
C VAL A 219 17.45 -13.91 6.59
N ILE A 220 18.53 -14.67 6.36
CA ILE A 220 19.90 -14.12 6.32
C ILE A 220 20.05 -13.11 5.19
N ILE A 221 19.49 -13.37 4.00
CA ILE A 221 19.48 -12.40 2.89
C ILE A 221 18.77 -11.11 3.32
N LEU A 222 17.58 -11.22 3.94
CA LEU A 222 16.85 -10.05 4.44
C LEU A 222 17.66 -9.24 5.46
N ILE A 223 18.32 -9.89 6.41
CA ILE A 223 19.16 -9.22 7.41
C ILE A 223 20.33 -8.49 6.74
N ASN A 224 20.98 -9.12 5.76
CA ASN A 224 22.08 -8.49 5.02
C ASN A 224 21.59 -7.28 4.24
N ILE A 225 20.42 -7.36 3.60
CA ILE A 225 19.81 -6.22 2.92
C ILE A 225 19.53 -5.10 3.92
N LEU A 226 18.89 -5.37 5.06
CA LEU A 226 18.62 -4.36 6.10
C LEU A 226 19.91 -3.69 6.60
N ASN A 227 20.96 -4.48 6.83
CA ASN A 227 22.23 -3.99 7.32
C ASN A 227 22.97 -3.13 6.29
N ILE A 228 23.09 -3.61 5.04
CA ILE A 228 23.88 -2.93 4.01
C ILE A 228 23.12 -1.74 3.42
N LYS A 229 21.82 -1.91 3.13
CA LYS A 229 21.02 -0.89 2.42
C LYS A 229 20.53 0.22 3.33
N LEU A 230 20.09 -0.12 4.54
CA LEU A 230 19.43 0.81 5.47
C LEU A 230 20.25 1.09 6.73
N ASN A 231 21.44 0.49 6.85
CA ASN A 231 22.28 0.56 8.06
C ASN A 231 21.52 0.09 9.32
N ILE A 232 20.66 -0.91 9.18
CA ILE A 232 19.84 -1.46 10.25
C ILE A 232 20.49 -2.76 10.74
N LYS A 233 21.13 -2.68 11.91
CA LYS A 233 21.60 -3.87 12.61
C LYS A 233 20.40 -4.64 13.19
N SER A 234 20.21 -5.86 12.69
CA SER A 234 19.17 -6.80 13.13
C SER A 234 19.76 -8.18 13.36
N VAL A 235 19.11 -8.99 14.20
CA VAL A 235 19.56 -10.34 14.55
C VAL A 235 18.49 -11.38 14.28
N ILE A 236 18.88 -12.62 14.02
CA ILE A 236 17.95 -13.74 13.93
C ILE A 236 17.49 -14.10 15.34
N HIS A 237 16.18 -14.25 15.50
CA HIS A 237 15.56 -14.78 16.70
C HIS A 237 14.73 -16.01 16.31
N MET A 238 15.00 -17.17 16.93
CA MET A 238 14.22 -18.38 16.69
C MET A 238 13.00 -18.40 17.61
N ASP A 239 11.81 -18.55 17.06
CA ASP A 239 10.57 -18.72 17.82
C ASP A 239 9.86 -20.01 17.34
N ASN A 240 9.73 -21.00 18.22
CA ASN A 240 9.17 -22.32 17.91
C ASN A 240 9.76 -22.95 16.62
N GLY A 241 11.09 -22.90 16.48
CA GLY A 241 11.81 -23.43 15.33
C GLY A 241 11.73 -22.58 14.06
N LYS A 242 11.07 -21.42 14.09
CA LYS A 242 10.93 -20.52 12.93
C LYS A 242 11.84 -19.29 13.06
N PRO A 243 12.56 -18.90 11.99
CA PRO A 243 13.44 -17.74 12.02
C PRO A 243 12.63 -16.45 11.92
N ARG A 244 12.93 -15.50 12.81
CA ARG A 244 12.40 -14.14 12.82
C ARG A 244 13.52 -13.11 12.88
N ILE A 245 13.22 -11.89 12.45
CA ILE A 245 14.20 -10.79 12.46
C ILE A 245 13.88 -9.87 13.64
N PHE A 246 14.83 -9.68 14.54
CA PHE A 246 14.71 -8.74 15.65
C PHE A 246 15.51 -7.46 15.38
N ILE A 247 14.83 -6.32 15.49
CA ILE A 247 15.43 -4.98 15.43
C ILE A 247 15.33 -4.38 16.82
N ASN A 248 16.48 -4.08 17.42
CA ASN A 248 16.52 -3.53 18.77
C ASN A 248 15.98 -2.08 18.83
N SER A 249 15.55 -1.64 20.01
CA SER A 249 14.95 -0.33 20.23
C SER A 249 15.91 0.83 19.91
N LYS A 250 17.22 0.68 20.18
CA LYS A 250 18.23 1.72 19.86
C LYS A 250 18.31 1.96 18.35
N THR A 251 18.34 0.90 17.55
CA THR A 251 18.30 0.98 16.08
C THR A 251 16.95 1.54 15.61
N LEU A 252 15.86 1.05 16.20
CA LEU A 252 14.50 1.48 15.82
C LEU A 252 14.28 2.98 16.08
N LEU A 253 14.77 3.51 17.20
CA LEU A 253 14.71 4.94 17.52
C LEU A 253 15.43 5.80 16.48
N LYS A 254 16.59 5.35 15.96
CA LYS A 254 17.35 6.07 14.93
C LYS A 254 16.60 6.15 13.60
N ILE A 255 15.94 5.06 13.20
CA ILE A 255 15.23 4.99 11.90
C ILE A 255 13.79 5.47 11.98
N ARG A 256 13.22 5.62 13.18
CA ARG A 256 11.82 6.03 13.40
C ARG A 256 11.43 7.30 12.62
N PRO A 257 12.24 8.39 12.56
CA PRO A 257 11.89 9.56 11.77
C PRO A 257 11.70 9.27 10.27
N MET A 258 12.40 8.27 9.73
CA MET A 258 12.28 7.85 8.32
C MET A 258 11.09 6.93 8.07
N LEU A 259 10.65 6.21 9.11
CA LEU A 259 9.47 5.32 9.05
C LEU A 259 8.15 6.08 9.24
N LEU A 260 8.11 7.07 10.14
CA LEU A 260 6.89 7.78 10.54
C LEU A 260 6.06 8.35 9.37
N PRO A 261 6.65 8.95 8.31
CA PRO A 261 5.89 9.46 7.18
C PRO A 261 5.10 8.40 6.39
N HIS A 262 5.45 7.12 6.58
CA HIS A 262 4.90 5.98 5.85
C HIS A 262 4.10 5.03 6.75
N PHE A 263 3.93 5.39 8.03
CA PHE A 263 3.25 4.58 9.03
C PHE A 263 1.80 5.02 9.23
N SER A 264 0.89 4.06 9.25
CA SER A 264 -0.49 4.28 9.71
C SER A 264 -0.50 4.55 11.20
N LYS A 265 -1.34 5.50 11.63
CA LYS A 265 -1.51 5.86 13.05
C LYS A 265 -1.90 4.64 13.88
N HIS A 266 -2.76 3.78 13.32
CA HIS A 266 -3.21 2.51 13.92
C HIS A 266 -2.05 1.61 14.37
N PHE A 267 -0.92 1.61 13.64
CA PHE A 267 0.21 0.71 13.91
C PHE A 267 1.40 1.36 14.60
N LEU A 268 1.32 2.65 14.97
CA LEU A 268 2.42 3.35 15.64
C LEU A 268 2.87 2.67 16.95
N TYR A 269 1.95 2.01 17.65
CA TYR A 269 2.28 1.27 18.88
C TYR A 269 3.36 0.19 18.66
N LYS A 270 3.54 -0.32 17.42
CA LYS A 270 4.56 -1.34 17.10
C LYS A 270 5.99 -0.80 17.14
N ILE A 271 6.18 0.51 17.00
CA ILE A 271 7.51 1.15 16.91
C ILE A 271 7.80 2.16 18.02
N ILE A 272 6.86 2.33 18.96
CA ILE A 272 7.03 3.16 20.15
C ILE A 272 7.54 2.26 21.28
N HIS A 273 8.77 2.51 21.73
CA HIS A 273 9.43 1.85 22.86
C HIS A 273 9.84 2.87 23.90
#